data_AF-A0A522NB11-F1
#
_entry.id   AF-A0A522NB11-F1
#
_cell.length_a   1.000
_cell.length_b   1.000
_cell.length_c   1.000
_cell.angle_alpha   90.00
_cell.angle_beta   90.00
_cell.angle_gamma   90.00
#
_symmetry.space_group_name_H-M   'P 1'
#
loop_
_entity.id
_entity.type
_entity.pdbx_description
1 polymer ?
#
loop_
_entity_poly.entity_id
_entity_poly.type
_entity_poly.pdbx_seq_one_letter_code
_entity_poly.pdbx_strand_id
1 'polypeptide(L)'
;MSLKALLIGAALGMTLLQAGVVHATKTEKVVKADNKADFSAVNAAVHKEMLPGGRYEYATNKEREEVNAHLADMQSLFDKYGTVAQMDDKSKIQLFNDQEAVNATLTHRDNERLVCESVIPVGSHIPRKTCHTYGEIEQAHRNSMKWMRDQERVPQYKGGN
;
A
#
# COMPACT_ATOMS: atom_id res chain seq x y z
N MET A 1 10.76 13.08 59.29
CA MET A 1 11.37 11.86 59.87
C MET A 1 10.84 10.68 59.08
N SER A 2 11.59 9.86 58.34
CA SER A 2 12.99 9.85 57.95
C SER A 2 13.07 9.01 56.67
N LEU A 3 13.88 9.50 55.71
CA LEU A 3 14.45 8.75 54.60
C LEU A 3 15.15 7.48 55.10
N LYS A 4 15.09 6.40 54.31
CA LYS A 4 16.29 5.71 53.79
C LYS A 4 15.90 4.68 52.73
N ALA A 5 16.29 5.00 51.50
CA ALA A 5 16.30 4.11 50.35
C ALA A 5 17.62 3.32 50.28
N LEU A 6 17.57 2.27 49.45
CA LEU A 6 18.64 1.55 48.76
C LEU A 6 19.46 0.51 49.54
N LEU A 7 19.48 -0.71 49.01
CA LEU A 7 20.61 -1.43 48.40
C LEU A 7 20.06 -2.71 47.72
N ILE A 8 19.87 -2.72 46.39
CA ILE A 8 20.74 -3.35 45.38
C ILE A 8 21.09 -4.82 45.69
N GLY A 9 20.43 -5.75 44.99
CA GLY A 9 20.81 -7.16 44.90
C GLY A 9 20.46 -7.69 43.51
N ALA A 10 21.49 -7.85 42.68
CA ALA A 10 21.40 -8.30 41.30
C ALA A 10 21.04 -9.80 41.22
N ALA A 11 20.05 -10.13 40.39
CA ALA A 11 19.94 -11.44 39.77
C ALA A 11 19.39 -11.25 38.34
N LEU A 12 20.32 -11.19 37.40
CA LEU A 12 20.10 -11.27 35.96
C LEU A 12 19.49 -12.64 35.63
N GLY A 13 18.18 -12.68 35.43
CA GLY A 13 17.43 -13.82 34.90
C GLY A 13 16.83 -13.45 33.55
N MET A 14 17.63 -13.66 32.51
CA MET A 14 17.32 -13.38 31.11
C MET A 14 16.34 -14.44 30.57
N THR A 15 15.08 -14.06 30.36
CA THR A 15 14.15 -14.80 29.49
C THR A 15 13.27 -13.81 28.73
N LEU A 16 13.83 -13.24 27.67
CA LEU A 16 13.07 -12.60 26.59
C LEU A 16 12.60 -13.69 25.62
N LEU A 17 11.44 -14.28 25.91
CA LEU A 17 10.67 -15.02 24.91
C LEU A 17 10.04 -13.98 23.98
N GLN A 18 10.72 -13.69 22.87
CA GLN A 18 10.14 -12.91 21.79
C GLN A 18 9.10 -13.78 21.08
N ALA A 19 7.86 -13.72 21.56
CA ALA A 19 6.72 -14.19 20.79
C ALA A 19 6.61 -13.30 19.55
N GLY A 20 7.04 -13.82 18.40
CA GLY A 20 6.79 -13.19 17.11
C GLY A 20 5.28 -13.15 16.89
N VAL A 21 4.67 -12.00 17.16
CA VAL A 21 3.30 -11.70 16.73
C VAL A 21 3.33 -11.56 15.21
N VAL A 22 3.01 -12.65 14.51
CA VAL A 22 2.63 -12.58 13.11
C VAL A 22 1.27 -11.89 13.07
N HIS A 23 1.28 -10.56 12.97
CA HIS A 23 0.08 -9.82 12.62
C HIS A 23 -0.29 -10.22 11.20
N ALA A 24 -1.27 -11.12 11.07
CA ALA A 24 -2.02 -11.25 9.83
C ALA A 24 -2.73 -9.91 9.62
N THR A 25 -2.14 -9.05 8.80
CA THR A 25 -2.79 -7.83 8.34
C THR A 25 -3.96 -8.27 7.47
N LYS A 26 -5.13 -8.39 8.07
CA LYS A 26 -6.38 -8.47 7.33
C LYS A 26 -6.39 -7.23 6.43
N THR A 27 -6.36 -7.43 5.12
CA THR A 27 -6.53 -6.36 4.15
C THR A 27 -7.96 -5.84 4.34
N GLU A 28 -8.12 -4.87 5.22
CA GLU A 28 -9.39 -4.20 5.45
C GLU A 28 -9.74 -3.41 4.19
N LYS A 29 -11.02 -3.43 3.79
CA LYS A 29 -11.46 -2.71 2.58
C LYS A 29 -11.13 -1.23 2.75
N VAL A 30 -10.34 -0.70 1.83
CA VAL A 30 -9.74 0.65 1.92
C VAL A 30 -10.81 1.74 1.86
N VAL A 31 -11.80 1.56 0.98
CA VAL A 31 -12.92 2.47 0.81
C VAL A 31 -14.16 1.79 1.38
N LYS A 32 -14.61 2.26 2.54
CA LYS A 32 -15.92 1.96 3.14
C LYS A 32 -16.35 3.13 4.03
N ALA A 33 -17.53 3.68 3.77
CA ALA A 33 -18.11 4.75 4.58
C ALA A 33 -19.64 4.64 4.61
N ASP A 34 -20.23 4.94 5.76
CA ASP A 34 -21.68 4.84 5.98
C ASP A 34 -22.41 6.19 5.84
N ASN A 35 -21.66 7.29 5.91
CA ASN A 35 -22.19 8.65 5.79
C ASN A 35 -21.20 9.60 5.08
N LYS A 36 -21.69 10.78 4.71
CA LYS A 36 -20.93 11.82 3.99
C LYS A 36 -19.66 12.28 4.69
N ALA A 37 -19.68 12.45 6.02
CA ALA A 37 -18.52 12.95 6.75
C ALA A 37 -17.38 11.92 6.72
N ASP A 38 -17.71 10.65 6.99
CA ASP A 38 -16.76 9.54 6.92
C ASP A 38 -16.21 9.37 5.49
N PHE A 39 -17.10 9.47 4.49
CA PHE A 39 -16.69 9.34 3.10
C PHE A 39 -15.72 10.45 2.67
N SER A 40 -15.95 11.69 3.11
CA SER A 40 -15.04 12.81 2.83
C SER A 40 -13.63 12.56 3.38
N ALA A 41 -13.53 11.99 4.58
CA ALA A 41 -12.25 11.62 5.18
C ALA A 41 -11.56 10.49 4.40
N VAL A 42 -12.31 9.44 4.02
CA VAL A 42 -11.81 8.34 3.18
C VAL A 42 -11.32 8.85 1.83
N ASN A 43 -12.10 9.70 1.16
CA ASN A 43 -11.74 10.27 -0.14
C ASN A 43 -10.42 11.07 -0.04
N ALA A 44 -10.30 11.94 0.96
CA ALA A 44 -9.08 12.72 1.19
C ALA A 44 -7.87 11.81 1.48
N ALA A 45 -8.05 10.74 2.25
CA ALA A 45 -7.00 9.77 2.53
C ALA A 45 -6.55 9.03 1.26
N VAL A 46 -7.47 8.55 0.43
CA VAL A 46 -7.14 7.88 -0.83
C VAL A 46 -6.35 8.81 -1.76
N HIS A 47 -6.77 10.07 -1.92
CA HIS A 47 -6.03 11.05 -2.70
C HIS A 47 -4.61 11.27 -2.19
N LYS A 48 -4.43 11.36 -0.87
CA LYS A 48 -3.11 11.51 -0.24
C LYS A 48 -2.23 10.27 -0.48
N GLU A 49 -2.77 9.08 -0.28
CA GLU A 49 -2.02 7.82 -0.45
C GLU A 49 -1.67 7.52 -1.91
N MET A 50 -2.36 8.14 -2.86
CA MET A 50 -1.96 8.10 -4.26
C MET A 50 -0.76 9.00 -4.57
N LEU A 51 -0.40 10.00 -3.76
CA LEU A 51 0.74 10.89 -4.04
C LEU A 51 2.09 10.13 -3.96
N PRO A 52 3.20 10.70 -4.51
CA PRO A 52 4.52 10.10 -4.38
C PRO A 52 4.89 9.79 -2.91
N GLY A 53 5.38 8.58 -2.65
CA GLY A 53 5.66 8.09 -1.29
C GLY A 53 4.45 7.60 -0.50
N GLY A 54 3.23 7.67 -1.06
CA GLY A 54 2.04 7.07 -0.47
C GLY A 54 1.85 5.60 -0.83
N ARG A 55 0.90 4.93 -0.17
CA ARG A 55 0.61 3.50 -0.33
C ARG A 55 0.27 3.08 -1.77
N TYR A 56 -0.36 3.98 -2.52
CA TYR A 56 -0.80 3.77 -3.89
C TYR A 56 0.00 4.62 -4.89
N GLU A 57 1.23 5.01 -4.54
CA GLU A 57 2.07 5.88 -5.38
C GLU A 57 2.31 5.31 -6.79
N TYR A 58 2.23 3.98 -6.93
CA TYR A 58 2.47 3.25 -8.18
C TYR A 58 1.22 3.14 -9.08
N ALA A 59 0.08 3.67 -8.66
CA ALA A 59 -1.09 3.75 -9.54
C ALA A 59 -0.75 4.57 -10.80
N THR A 60 -1.14 4.06 -11.97
CA THR A 60 -0.95 4.75 -13.25
C THR A 60 -1.88 5.97 -13.36
N ASN A 61 -1.58 6.88 -14.29
CA ASN A 61 -2.45 8.06 -14.53
C ASN A 61 -3.88 7.66 -14.86
N LYS A 62 -4.06 6.64 -15.72
CA LYS A 62 -5.36 6.11 -16.09
C LYS A 62 -6.12 5.55 -14.86
N GLU A 63 -5.45 4.75 -14.04
CA GLU A 63 -6.06 4.19 -12.83
C GLU A 63 -6.44 5.28 -11.82
N ARG A 64 -5.63 6.34 -11.71
CA ARG A 64 -5.96 7.50 -10.86
C ARG A 64 -7.20 8.22 -11.37
N GLU A 65 -7.31 8.43 -12.69
CA GLU A 65 -8.49 9.02 -13.31
C GLU A 65 -9.74 8.18 -13.05
N GLU A 66 -9.65 6.86 -13.22
CA GLU A 66 -10.75 5.92 -12.95
C GLU A 66 -11.15 5.92 -11.47
N VAL A 67 -10.18 5.86 -10.55
CA VAL A 67 -10.43 5.94 -9.10
C VAL A 67 -11.10 7.27 -8.74
N ASN A 68 -10.62 8.39 -9.28
CA ASN A 68 -11.19 9.71 -9.02
C ASN A 68 -12.63 9.82 -9.54
N ALA A 69 -12.93 9.23 -10.70
CA ALA A 69 -14.28 9.20 -11.25
C ALA A 69 -15.25 8.45 -10.32
N HIS A 70 -14.89 7.24 -9.89
CA HIS A 70 -15.72 6.48 -8.95
C HIS A 70 -15.85 7.18 -7.59
N LEU A 71 -14.80 7.82 -7.07
CA LEU A 71 -14.86 8.60 -5.83
C LEU A 71 -15.81 9.80 -5.97
N ALA A 72 -15.82 10.47 -7.12
CA ALA A 72 -16.76 11.56 -7.40
C ALA A 72 -18.22 11.06 -7.50
N ASP A 73 -18.44 9.92 -8.14
CA ASP A 73 -19.77 9.31 -8.24
C ASP A 73 -20.30 8.93 -6.85
N MET A 74 -19.48 8.31 -6.00
CA MET A 74 -19.82 8.03 -4.60
C MET A 74 -20.11 9.32 -3.80
N GLN A 75 -19.30 10.37 -3.98
CA GLN A 75 -19.54 11.67 -3.34
C GLN A 75 -20.93 12.21 -3.72
N SER A 76 -21.32 12.10 -5.00
CA SER A 76 -22.62 12.57 -5.48
C SER A 76 -23.79 11.84 -4.81
N LEU A 77 -23.63 10.53 -4.53
CA LEU A 77 -24.63 9.75 -3.79
C LEU A 77 -24.73 10.23 -2.33
N PHE A 78 -23.60 10.47 -1.66
CA PHE A 78 -23.61 11.01 -0.29
C PHE A 78 -24.11 12.46 -0.22
N ASP A 79 -23.89 13.27 -1.25
CA ASP A 79 -24.43 14.63 -1.33
C ASP A 79 -25.94 14.64 -1.49
N LYS A 80 -26.49 13.67 -2.23
CA LYS A 80 -27.93 13.53 -2.46
C LYS A 80 -28.67 12.93 -1.27
N TYR A 81 -28.14 11.87 -0.67
CA TYR A 81 -28.86 11.09 0.35
C TYR A 81 -28.34 11.30 1.77
N GLY A 82 -27.12 11.81 1.96
CA GLY A 82 -26.48 12.01 3.27
C GLY A 82 -25.89 10.73 3.88
N THR A 83 -26.68 9.65 3.92
CA THR A 83 -26.28 8.35 4.49
C THR A 83 -26.69 7.18 3.61
N VAL A 84 -26.02 6.03 3.75
CA VAL A 84 -26.38 4.80 3.02
C VAL A 84 -27.79 4.31 3.36
N ALA A 85 -28.26 4.51 4.60
CA ALA A 85 -29.59 4.11 5.03
C ALA A 85 -30.71 4.85 4.28
N GLN A 86 -30.44 6.08 3.84
CA GLN A 86 -31.40 6.93 3.12
C GLN A 86 -31.38 6.69 1.60
N MET A 87 -30.43 5.91 1.08
CA MET A 87 -30.35 5.56 -0.34
C MET A 87 -31.42 4.54 -0.72
N ASP A 88 -31.99 4.69 -1.92
CA ASP A 88 -32.77 3.63 -2.55
C ASP A 88 -31.87 2.46 -2.98
N ASP A 89 -32.48 1.31 -3.27
CA ASP A 89 -31.74 0.08 -3.55
C ASP A 89 -30.83 0.19 -4.78
N LYS A 90 -31.25 0.95 -5.80
CA LYS A 90 -30.42 1.18 -6.99
C LYS A 90 -29.17 2.00 -6.63
N SER A 91 -29.33 3.06 -5.84
CA SER A 91 -28.19 3.86 -5.36
C SER A 91 -27.26 3.09 -4.42
N LYS A 92 -27.78 2.18 -3.59
CA LYS A 92 -26.93 1.28 -2.77
C LYS A 92 -26.09 0.34 -3.63
N ILE A 93 -26.68 -0.24 -4.68
CA ILE A 93 -25.97 -1.09 -5.63
C ILE A 93 -24.89 -0.29 -6.36
N GLN A 94 -25.20 0.93 -6.81
CA GLN A 94 -24.22 1.80 -7.45
C GLN A 94 -23.05 2.10 -6.50
N LEU A 95 -23.32 2.54 -5.27
CA LEU A 95 -22.30 2.81 -4.26
C LEU A 95 -21.40 1.58 -4.03
N PHE A 96 -22.01 0.40 -3.91
CA PHE A 96 -21.26 -0.84 -3.74
C PHE A 96 -20.35 -1.13 -4.94
N ASN A 97 -20.86 -0.98 -6.16
CA ASN A 97 -20.08 -1.22 -7.37
C ASN A 97 -18.89 -0.25 -7.50
N ASP A 98 -19.12 1.05 -7.25
CA ASP A 98 -18.07 2.07 -7.27
C ASP A 98 -17.01 1.80 -6.20
N GLN A 99 -17.45 1.39 -5.00
CA GLN A 99 -16.57 1.00 -3.91
C GLN A 99 -15.70 -0.21 -4.27
N GLU A 100 -16.28 -1.26 -4.86
CA GLU A 100 -15.51 -2.43 -5.28
C GLU A 100 -14.57 -2.11 -6.43
N ALA A 101 -14.95 -1.23 -7.37
CA ALA A 101 -14.08 -0.78 -8.45
C ALA A 101 -12.83 -0.06 -7.91
N VAL A 102 -13.02 0.89 -6.98
CA VAL A 102 -11.88 1.58 -6.33
C VAL A 102 -11.04 0.59 -5.53
N ASN A 103 -11.68 -0.26 -4.70
CA ASN A 103 -10.96 -1.22 -3.87
C ASN A 103 -10.15 -2.22 -4.70
N ALA A 104 -10.67 -2.68 -5.85
CA ALA A 104 -9.96 -3.58 -6.75
C ALA A 104 -8.68 -2.93 -7.29
N THR A 105 -8.78 -1.69 -7.78
CA THR A 105 -7.62 -0.93 -8.29
C THR A 105 -6.59 -0.67 -7.19
N LEU A 106 -7.03 -0.14 -6.04
CA LEU A 106 -6.13 0.20 -4.94
C LEU A 106 -5.45 -1.04 -4.33
N THR A 107 -6.18 -2.15 -4.18
CA THR A 107 -5.61 -3.41 -3.68
C THR A 107 -4.54 -3.96 -4.64
N HIS A 108 -4.74 -3.80 -5.95
CA HIS A 108 -3.74 -4.22 -6.93
C HIS A 108 -2.45 -3.37 -6.87
N ARG A 109 -2.61 -2.07 -6.62
CA ARG A 109 -1.52 -1.07 -6.58
C ARG A 109 -0.97 -0.79 -5.19
N ASP A 110 -1.41 -1.55 -4.19
CA ASP A 110 -0.94 -1.48 -2.81
C ASP A 110 0.55 -1.79 -2.74
N ASN A 111 1.36 -0.82 -2.31
CA ASN A 111 2.81 -0.97 -2.20
C ASN A 111 3.23 -2.08 -1.23
N GLU A 112 2.42 -2.36 -0.19
CA GLU A 112 2.66 -3.38 0.83
C GLU A 112 2.20 -4.77 0.41
N ARG A 113 1.52 -4.89 -0.74
CA ARG A 113 1.07 -6.18 -1.26
C ARG A 113 2.26 -7.08 -1.58
N LEU A 114 2.31 -8.25 -0.95
CA LEU A 114 3.30 -9.27 -1.26
C LEU A 114 3.02 -9.93 -2.61
N VAL A 115 4.07 -10.01 -3.44
CA VAL A 115 4.11 -10.74 -4.70
C VAL A 115 5.15 -11.83 -4.55
N CYS A 116 4.69 -13.09 -4.56
CA CYS A 116 5.54 -14.26 -4.42
C CYS A 116 5.67 -14.98 -5.75
N GLU A 117 6.90 -15.21 -6.19
CA GLU A 117 7.22 -15.94 -7.41
C GLU A 117 8.15 -17.13 -7.11
N SER A 118 8.08 -18.14 -7.98
CA SER A 118 8.96 -19.31 -7.93
C SER A 118 10.11 -19.09 -8.91
N VAL A 119 11.29 -18.75 -8.41
CA VAL A 119 12.46 -18.42 -9.22
C VAL A 119 13.53 -19.50 -9.11
N ILE A 120 14.30 -19.67 -10.18
CA ILE A 120 15.49 -20.52 -10.21
C ILE A 120 16.71 -19.60 -10.00
N PRO A 121 17.38 -19.65 -8.83
CA PRO A 121 18.50 -18.75 -8.55
C PRO A 121 19.73 -19.13 -9.37
N VAL A 122 20.58 -18.14 -9.65
CA VAL A 122 21.86 -18.38 -10.35
C VAL A 122 22.72 -19.37 -9.54
N GLY A 123 23.23 -20.41 -10.20
CA GLY A 123 24.06 -21.45 -9.57
C GLY A 123 23.29 -22.64 -9.00
N SER A 124 21.96 -22.70 -9.13
CA SER A 124 21.15 -23.88 -8.77
C SER A 124 19.93 -23.99 -9.66
N HIS A 125 19.63 -25.19 -10.18
CA HIS A 125 18.39 -25.44 -10.93
C HIS A 125 17.18 -25.75 -10.03
N ILE A 126 17.33 -25.68 -8.70
CA ILE A 126 16.24 -25.95 -7.75
C ILE A 126 15.41 -24.68 -7.55
N PRO A 127 14.11 -24.67 -7.90
CA PRO A 127 13.25 -23.52 -7.68
C PRO A 127 13.10 -23.16 -6.20
N ARG A 128 13.12 -21.87 -5.88
CA ARG A 128 12.82 -21.34 -4.55
C ARG A 128 11.70 -20.30 -4.65
N LYS A 129 10.86 -20.23 -3.62
CA LYS A 129 9.86 -19.16 -3.50
C LYS A 129 10.52 -17.92 -2.92
N THR A 130 10.41 -16.81 -3.62
CA THR A 130 10.85 -15.49 -3.17
C THR A 130 9.66 -14.56 -3.20
N CYS A 131 9.48 -13.78 -2.13
CA CYS A 131 8.41 -12.81 -2.02
C CYS A 131 9.00 -11.41 -1.84
N HIS A 132 8.47 -10.46 -2.58
CA HIS A 132 8.78 -9.04 -2.47
C HIS A 132 7.50 -8.24 -2.33
N THR A 133 7.58 -7.06 -1.73
CA THR A 133 6.44 -6.13 -1.79
C THR A 133 6.30 -5.55 -3.19
N TYR A 134 5.09 -5.18 -3.60
CA TYR A 134 4.85 -4.55 -4.89
C TYR A 134 5.67 -3.26 -5.03
N GLY A 135 5.81 -2.49 -3.94
CA GLY A 135 6.66 -1.31 -3.91
C GLY A 135 8.15 -1.61 -4.16
N GLU A 136 8.69 -2.68 -3.58
CA GLU A 136 10.08 -3.12 -3.82
C GLU A 136 10.31 -3.47 -5.30
N ILE A 137 9.35 -4.19 -5.91
CA ILE A 137 9.42 -4.60 -7.32
C ILE A 137 9.44 -3.37 -8.23
N GLU A 138 8.52 -2.43 -8.02
CA GLU A 138 8.44 -1.22 -8.83
C GLU A 138 9.67 -0.31 -8.64
N GLN A 139 10.19 -0.22 -7.42
CA GLN A 139 11.43 0.52 -7.16
C GLN A 139 12.63 -0.12 -7.86
N ALA A 140 12.75 -1.45 -7.82
CA ALA A 140 13.80 -2.18 -8.54
C ALA A 140 13.71 -1.95 -10.06
N HIS A 141 12.50 -1.96 -10.62
CA HIS A 141 12.26 -1.65 -12.02
C HIS A 141 12.69 -0.21 -12.36
N ARG A 142 12.26 0.78 -11.58
CA ARG A 142 12.66 2.20 -11.78
C ARG A 142 14.18 2.39 -11.70
N ASN A 143 14.83 1.75 -10.74
CA ASN A 143 16.29 1.80 -10.58
C ASN A 143 17.02 1.18 -11.78
N SER A 144 16.54 0.04 -12.27
CA SER A 144 17.11 -0.64 -13.45
C SER A 144 16.99 0.21 -14.71
N MET A 145 15.81 0.80 -14.96
CA MET A 145 15.58 1.72 -16.08
C MET A 145 16.47 2.97 -16.00
N LYS A 146 16.64 3.52 -14.80
CA LYS A 146 17.56 4.65 -14.57
C LYS A 146 19.01 4.26 -14.88
N TRP A 147 19.47 3.11 -14.38
CA TRP A 147 20.83 2.65 -14.61
C TRP A 147 21.13 2.46 -16.10
N MET A 148 20.22 1.83 -16.87
CA MET A 148 20.38 1.68 -18.32
C MET A 148 20.49 3.03 -19.03
N ARG A 149 19.62 3.99 -18.70
CA ARG A 149 19.65 5.34 -19.26
C ARG A 149 20.93 6.09 -18.93
N ASP A 150 21.47 5.89 -17.73
CA ASP A 150 22.72 6.54 -17.31
C ASP A 150 23.93 5.92 -18.04
N GLN A 151 23.92 4.61 -18.31
CA GLN A 151 24.93 3.92 -19.13
C GLN A 151 24.91 4.35 -20.61
N GLU A 152 23.75 4.68 -21.17
CA GLU A 152 23.67 5.23 -22.53
C GLU A 152 24.28 6.64 -22.65
N ARG A 153 24.38 7.38 -21.53
CA ARG A 153 24.86 8.76 -21.50
C ARG A 153 26.35 8.89 -21.26
N VAL A 154 27.05 7.84 -20.83
CA VAL A 154 28.52 7.89 -20.72
C VAL A 154 29.12 7.93 -22.13
N PRO A 155 29.92 8.96 -22.48
CA PRO A 155 30.59 9.01 -23.77
C PRO A 155 31.44 7.76 -23.94
N GLN A 156 31.16 6.97 -24.99
CA GLN A 156 32.02 5.88 -25.41
C GLN A 156 33.40 6.48 -25.71
N TYR A 157 34.36 6.29 -24.81
CA TYR A 157 35.74 6.64 -25.05
C TYR A 157 36.23 5.78 -26.22
N LYS A 158 36.24 6.35 -27.43
CA LYS A 158 36.89 5.72 -28.58
C LYS A 158 38.39 5.69 -28.27
N GLY A 159 38.86 4.55 -27.76
CA GLY A 159 40.28 4.24 -27.71
C GLY A 159 40.82 4.29 -29.14
N GLY A 160 41.61 5.32 -29.46
CA GLY A 160 42.31 5.44 -30.73
C GLY A 160 43.43 4.41 -30.80
N ASN A 161 43.53 3.74 -31.96
CA ASN A 161 44.70 2.98 -32.39
C ASN A 161 45.77 3.92 -32.94
#